data_AF-A0A2G0Q5T8-F1
#
_entry.id   AF-A0A2G0Q5T8-F1
#
_cell.length_a   1.000
_cell.length_b   1.000
_cell.length_c   1.000
_cell.angle_alpha   90.00
_cell.angle_beta   90.00
_cell.angle_gamma   90.00
#
_symmetry.space_group_name_H-M   'P 1'
#
loop_
_entity.id
_entity.type
_entity.pdbx_description
1 polymer ?
#
loop_
_entity_poly.entity_id
_entity_poly.type
_entity_poly.pdbx_seq_one_letter_code
_entity_poly.pdbx_strand_id
1 'polypeptide(L)' 'MSNNKSNSCREAFEKFITDSPQFNTNLLVKYTNGEYFSSYTRKYFQLFSAGWRAKNDQ' A
#
# COMPACT_ATOMS: atom_id res chain seq x y z
N MET A 1 -15.15 13.72 8.09
CA MET A 1 -15.14 12.27 8.37
C MET A 1 -14.76 11.56 7.09
N SER A 2 -13.48 11.52 6.73
CA SER A 2 -13.04 11.13 5.37
C SER A 2 -11.66 10.45 5.37
N ASN A 3 -11.46 9.35 6.11
CA ASN A 3 -10.20 8.58 6.07
C ASN A 3 -10.35 7.10 5.68
N ASN A 4 -11.58 6.58 5.51
CA ASN A 4 -11.78 5.15 5.29
C ASN A 4 -11.28 4.65 3.92
N LYS A 5 -11.35 5.45 2.85
CA LYS A 5 -10.89 5.02 1.51
C LYS A 5 -9.37 4.87 1.40
N SER A 6 -8.60 5.65 2.17
CA SER A 6 -7.13 5.58 2.10
C SER A 6 -6.57 4.43 2.94
N ASN A 7 -7.24 4.05 4.03
CA ASN A 7 -6.86 2.89 4.83
C ASN A 7 -7.13 1.58 4.08
N SER A 8 -8.28 1.43 3.41
CA SER A 8 -8.59 0.19 2.69
C SER A 8 -7.65 -0.11 1.53
N CYS A 9 -7.19 0.92 0.81
CA CYS A 9 -6.17 0.77 -0.22
C CYS A 9 -4.82 0.32 0.36
N ARG A 10 -4.43 0.89 1.51
CA ARG A 10 -3.21 0.54 2.22
C ARG A 10 -3.24 -0.90 2.74
N GLU A 11 -4.35 -1.31 3.35
CA GLU A 11 -4.54 -2.69 3.84
C GLU A 11 -4.50 -3.69 2.69
N ALA A 12 -5.14 -3.39 1.56
CA ALA A 12 -5.10 -4.24 0.37
C ALA A 12 -3.68 -4.38 -0.20
N PHE A 13 -2.90 -3.29 -0.21
CA PHE A 13 -1.50 -3.31 -0.62
C PHE A 13 -0.64 -4.16 0.34
N GLU A 14 -0.80 -3.99 1.64
CA GLU A 14 -0.04 -4.74 2.65
C GLU A 14 -0.35 -6.23 2.61
N LYS A 15 -1.62 -6.57 2.40
CA LYS A 15 -2.04 -7.94 2.14
C LYS A 15 -1.41 -8.49 0.86
N PHE A 16 -1.42 -7.73 -0.24
CA PHE A 16 -0.79 -8.14 -1.49
C PHE A 16 0.72 -8.44 -1.34
N ILE A 17 1.45 -7.61 -0.59
CA ILE A 17 2.88 -7.85 -0.30
C ILE A 17 3.08 -9.09 0.56
N THR A 18 2.18 -9.34 1.51
CA THR A 18 2.27 -10.49 2.44
C THR A 18 1.90 -11.81 1.76
N ASP A 19 0.90 -11.80 0.89
CA ASP A 19 0.38 -13.00 0.21
C ASP A 19 1.21 -13.38 -1.03
N SER A 20 2.02 -12.46 -1.54
CA SER A 20 2.81 -12.70 -2.75
C SER A 20 4.20 -13.22 -2.39
N PRO A 21 4.56 -14.46 -2.81
CA PRO A 21 5.86 -15.06 -2.48
C PRO A 21 7.05 -14.33 -3.10
N GLN A 22 6.78 -13.39 -4.01
CA GLN A 22 7.78 -12.59 -4.71
C GLN A 22 8.25 -11.38 -3.91
N PHE A 23 7.51 -11.01 -2.85
CA PHE A 23 7.80 -9.84 -2.04
C PHE A 23 8.20 -10.23 -0.63
N ASN A 24 9.17 -9.50 -0.08
CA ASN A 24 9.60 -9.66 1.30
C ASN A 24 8.76 -8.74 2.20
N THR A 25 8.23 -9.26 3.30
CA THR A 25 7.45 -8.48 4.29
C THR A 25 8.23 -7.33 4.91
N ASN A 26 9.56 -7.35 4.89
CA ASN A 26 10.43 -6.21 5.26
C ASN A 26 10.16 -4.95 4.43
N LEU A 27 9.52 -5.07 3.26
CA LEU A 27 9.06 -3.91 2.49
C LEU A 27 8.01 -3.09 3.26
N LEU A 28 7.31 -3.67 4.23
CA LEU A 28 6.25 -3.04 5.01
C LEU A 28 6.75 -2.29 6.25
N VAL A 29 8.07 -2.17 6.45
CA VAL A 29 8.63 -1.34 7.53
C VAL A 29 8.18 0.12 7.33
N LYS A 30 7.70 0.75 8.40
CA LYS A 30 7.15 2.10 8.41
C LYS A 30 7.87 2.99 9.42
N TYR A 31 7.91 4.29 9.13
CA TYR A 31 8.19 5.31 10.12
C TYR A 31 7.01 5.45 11.09
N THR A 32 7.24 6.12 12.22
CA THR A 32 6.20 6.43 13.22
C THR A 32 5.03 7.24 12.67
N ASN A 33 5.24 7.99 11.58
CA ASN A 33 4.18 8.73 10.88
C ASN A 33 3.32 7.84 9.93
N GLY A 34 3.63 6.55 9.82
CA GLY A 34 2.91 5.59 8.99
C GLY A 34 3.30 5.57 7.51
N GLU A 35 4.35 6.30 7.11
CA GLU A 35 4.93 6.19 5.77
C GLU A 35 5.88 4.99 5.66
N TYR A 36 5.91 4.34 4.50
CA TYR A 36 6.86 3.26 4.25
C TYR A 36 8.30 3.77 4.28
N PHE A 37 9.16 3.04 5.00
CA PHE A 37 10.57 3.35 5.18
C PHE A 37 11.33 3.30 3.85
N SER A 38 11.08 2.27 3.05
CA SER A 38 11.73 2.07 1.77
C SER A 38 11.13 2.98 0.69
N SER A 39 11.99 3.74 -0.01
CA SER A 39 11.61 4.52 -1.19
C SER A 39 11.03 3.65 -2.30
N TYR A 40 11.45 2.39 -2.39
CA TYR A 40 10.94 1.41 -3.32
C TYR A 40 9.50 0.99 -2.99
N THR A 41 9.22 0.67 -1.72
CA THR A 41 7.85 0.38 -1.27
C THR A 41 6.93 1.57 -1.48
N ARG A 42 7.40 2.81 -1.24
CA ARG A 42 6.61 4.02 -1.52
C ARG A 42 6.20 4.11 -2.99
N LYS A 43 7.11 3.84 -3.93
CA LYS A 43 6.79 3.81 -5.38
C LYS A 43 5.78 2.72 -5.72
N TYR A 44 5.92 1.52 -5.16
CA TYR A 44 4.95 0.45 -5.38
C TYR A 44 3.57 0.79 -4.83
N PHE A 45 3.52 1.36 -3.61
CA PHE A 45 2.26 1.79 -3.04
C PHE A 45 1.58 2.87 -3.88
N GLN A 46 2.34 3.80 -4.47
CA GLN A 46 1.79 4.81 -5.38
C GLN A 46 1.18 4.19 -6.65
N LEU A 47 1.88 3.26 -7.29
CA LEU A 47 1.37 2.54 -8.47
C LEU A 47 0.14 1.70 -8.14
N PHE A 48 0.19 0.95 -7.03
CA PHE A 48 -0.93 0.17 -6.54
C PHE A 48 -2.14 1.06 -6.24
N SER A 49 -1.93 2.21 -5.59
CA SER A 49 -2.98 3.16 -5.26
C SER A 49 -3.64 3.76 -6.50
N ALA A 50 -2.87 4.02 -7.56
CA ALA A 50 -3.41 4.50 -8.83
C ALA A 50 -4.35 3.46 -9.47
N GLY A 51 -3.91 2.19 -9.53
CA GLY A 51 -4.74 1.09 -10.04
C GLY A 51 -5.97 0.80 -9.17
N TRP A 52 -5.82 0.89 -7.85
CA TRP A 52 -6.92 0.74 -6.90
C TRP A 52 -8.00 1.80 -7.10
N ARG A 53 -7.61 3.07 -7.28
CA ARG A 53 -8.56 4.15 -7.59
C ARG A 53 -9.30 3.88 -8.89
N ALA A 54 -8.58 3.54 -9.97
CA ALA A 54 -9.21 3.25 -11.25
C ALA A 54 -10.26 2.11 -11.18
N LYS A 55 -10.04 1.10 -10.32
CA LYS A 55 -11.01 0.02 -10.08
C LYS A 55 -12.24 0.46 -9.29
N ASN A 56 -12.09 1.37 -8.33
CA ASN A 56 -13.15 1.75 -7.38
C ASN A 56 -13.90 3.05 -7.76
N ASP A 57 -13.41 3.80 -8.76
CA ASP A 57 -14.11 4.94 -9.37
C ASP A 57 -15.01 4.52 -10.56
N GLN A 58 -15.07 3.20 -10.87
CA GLN A 58 -16.06 2.60 -11.77
C GLN A 58 -17.36 2.28 -11.02
#